data_AF-A0A7C1QC10-F1
#
_entry.id   AF-A0A7C1QC10-F1
#
_cell.length_a   1.000
_cell.length_b   1.000
_cell.length_c   1.000
_cell.angle_alpha   90.00
_cell.angle_beta   90.00
_cell.angle_gamma   90.00
#
_symmetry.space_group_name_H-M   'P 1'
#
loop_
_entity.id
_entity.type
_entity.pdbx_description
1 polymer ?
#
loop_
_entity_poly.entity_id
_entity_poly.type
_entity_poly.pdbx_seq_one_letter_code
_entity_poly.pdbx_strand_id
1 'polypeptide(L)'
;MEIRMGKRMKIAVSTTCSDGYVIFLEHFIKSILKNNPRFGKDFIVFCDPRLSINNRNKLKELYRHFKFHDVQYHVYQNHRKAHMKYYSIESFSLTKYDRVIYWGADMLCIGKLGSLWTTAKKVTGISMTKEKRRSDNDIPYNNGGMIIGKKYLNLDTYRKLLGYDNMHPPYNLTDQKLYNRFFAGKIKEINMKFNTLTSETEFIPFEKILILHYIHKPTVKHSITQLNTYDNRLYPLWREYD
;
A
#
# COMPACT_ATOMS: atom_id res chain seq x y z
N MET A 1 25.73 -35.02 5.59
CA MET A 1 25.36 -33.76 6.28
C MET A 1 24.39 -33.01 5.38
N GLU A 2 23.08 -33.25 5.53
CA GLU A 2 22.07 -32.53 4.75
C GLU A 2 21.97 -31.09 5.24
N ILE A 3 22.41 -30.15 4.40
CA ILE A 3 22.12 -28.74 4.59
C ILE A 3 20.59 -28.60 4.46
N ARG A 4 19.89 -28.51 5.61
CA ARG A 4 18.48 -28.10 5.63
C ARG A 4 18.39 -26.71 4.99
N MET A 5 18.15 -26.66 3.68
CA MET A 5 17.82 -25.43 3.00
C MET A 5 16.53 -24.90 3.63
N GLY A 6 16.68 -23.91 4.51
CA GLY A 6 15.55 -23.28 5.18
C GLY A 6 14.52 -22.85 4.14
N LYS A 7 13.24 -23.15 4.39
CA LYS A 7 12.13 -22.82 3.49
C LYS A 7 12.24 -21.36 3.04
N ARG A 8 12.42 -21.15 1.74
CA ARG A 8 12.51 -19.80 1.16
C ARG A 8 11.20 -19.07 1.41
N MET A 9 11.30 -17.96 2.12
CA MET A 9 10.18 -17.10 2.46
C MET A 9 9.51 -16.53 1.20
N LYS A 10 8.19 -16.71 1.10
CA LYS A 10 7.35 -16.17 0.03
C LYS A 10 6.81 -14.80 0.42
N ILE A 11 7.20 -13.76 -0.33
CA ILE A 11 6.78 -12.37 -0.12
C ILE A 11 6.02 -11.89 -1.35
N ALA A 12 4.87 -11.26 -1.14
CA ALA A 12 4.15 -10.51 -2.17
C ALA A 12 4.09 -9.02 -1.84
N VAL A 13 3.89 -8.23 -2.88
CA VAL A 13 3.40 -6.85 -2.78
C VAL A 13 1.92 -6.87 -3.14
N SER A 14 1.11 -6.04 -2.50
CA SER A 14 -0.31 -5.87 -2.84
C SER A 14 -0.68 -4.40 -2.91
N THR A 15 -1.65 -4.08 -3.76
CA THR A 15 -2.25 -2.75 -3.88
C THR A 15 -3.73 -2.84 -4.21
N THR A 16 -4.42 -1.70 -4.15
CA THR A 16 -5.79 -1.52 -4.63
C THR A 16 -5.80 -0.58 -5.82
N CYS A 17 -6.47 -0.95 -6.92
CA CYS A 17 -6.50 -0.11 -8.12
C CYS A 17 -7.84 -0.17 -8.86
N SER A 18 -8.27 0.97 -9.40
CA SER A 18 -9.33 1.09 -10.40
C SER A 18 -8.80 1.82 -11.62
N ASP A 19 -9.58 1.86 -12.71
CA ASP A 19 -9.19 2.53 -13.96
C ASP A 19 -8.65 3.95 -13.73
N GLY A 20 -9.31 4.74 -12.88
CA GLY A 20 -8.89 6.11 -12.56
C GLY A 20 -7.58 6.22 -11.76
N TYR A 21 -6.99 5.10 -11.34
CA TYR A 21 -5.71 5.05 -10.63
C TYR A 21 -4.62 4.28 -11.39
N VAL A 22 -4.90 3.75 -12.57
CA VAL A 22 -3.95 2.93 -13.34
C VAL A 22 -2.67 3.69 -13.62
N ILE A 23 -2.74 4.96 -14.03
CA ILE A 23 -1.55 5.78 -14.28
C ILE A 23 -0.63 5.90 -13.05
N PHE A 24 -1.19 6.01 -11.83
CA PHE A 24 -0.38 6.06 -10.62
C PHE A 24 0.32 4.72 -10.36
N LEU A 25 -0.40 3.61 -10.53
CA LEU A 25 0.19 2.29 -10.39
C LEU A 25 1.28 2.02 -11.44
N GLU A 26 1.11 2.51 -12.68
CA GLU A 26 2.13 2.46 -13.72
C GLU A 26 3.41 3.19 -13.30
N HIS A 27 3.28 4.42 -12.80
CA HIS A 27 4.43 5.20 -12.35
C HIS A 27 5.09 4.52 -11.15
N PHE A 28 4.29 3.98 -10.24
CA PHE A 28 4.81 3.27 -9.10
C PHE A 28 5.63 2.04 -9.52
N ILE A 29 5.11 1.19 -10.41
CA ILE A 29 5.86 0.02 -10.86
C ILE A 29 7.07 0.39 -11.72
N LYS A 30 6.97 1.39 -12.61
CA LYS A 30 8.11 1.91 -13.37
C LYS A 30 9.22 2.40 -12.43
N SER A 31 8.88 3.15 -11.38
CA SER A 31 9.83 3.66 -10.39
C SER A 31 10.47 2.56 -9.54
N ILE A 32 9.71 1.51 -9.18
CA ILE A 32 10.25 0.32 -8.52
C ILE A 32 11.27 -0.34 -9.43
N LEU A 33 10.94 -0.58 -10.71
CA LEU A 33 11.82 -1.28 -11.65
C LEU A 33 13.09 -0.48 -11.95
N LYS A 34 13.00 0.85 -12.10
CA LYS A 34 14.15 1.76 -12.26
C LYS A 34 15.12 1.64 -11.08
N ASN A 35 14.61 1.65 -9.85
CA ASN A 35 15.44 1.64 -8.63
C ASN A 35 15.79 0.23 -8.12
N ASN A 36 15.09 -0.80 -8.60
CA ASN A 36 15.24 -2.19 -8.19
C ASN A 36 15.11 -3.13 -9.40
N PRO A 37 16.09 -3.16 -10.34
CA PRO A 37 15.97 -3.91 -11.60
C PRO A 37 15.74 -5.43 -11.45
N ARG A 38 16.08 -6.00 -10.29
CA ARG A 38 15.87 -7.41 -9.95
C ARG A 38 14.56 -7.65 -9.19
N PHE A 39 13.63 -6.71 -9.21
CA PHE A 39 12.33 -6.85 -8.55
C PHE A 39 11.48 -7.91 -9.27
N GLY A 40 11.39 -9.11 -8.68
CA GLY A 40 10.64 -10.24 -9.22
C GLY A 40 9.64 -10.82 -8.22
N LYS A 41 8.94 -9.98 -7.46
CA LYS A 41 7.91 -10.43 -6.50
C LYS A 41 6.54 -10.40 -7.17
N ASP A 42 5.65 -11.28 -6.72
CA ASP A 42 4.25 -11.19 -7.08
C ASP A 42 3.70 -9.82 -6.65
N PHE A 43 3.02 -9.15 -7.56
CA PHE A 43 2.36 -7.87 -7.31
C PHE A 43 0.85 -8.05 -7.48
N ILE A 44 0.13 -8.11 -6.38
CA ILE A 44 -1.29 -8.45 -6.35
C ILE A 44 -2.11 -7.17 -6.39
N VAL A 45 -3.00 -7.07 -7.37
CA VAL A 45 -3.85 -5.90 -7.57
C VAL A 45 -5.28 -6.27 -7.24
N PHE A 46 -5.75 -5.80 -6.09
CA PHE A 46 -7.15 -5.88 -5.71
C PHE A 46 -7.92 -4.80 -6.46
N CYS A 47 -8.75 -5.20 -7.39
CA CYS A 47 -9.39 -4.29 -8.32
C CYS A 47 -10.90 -4.38 -8.28
N ASP A 48 -11.51 -3.24 -8.60
CA ASP A 48 -12.91 -3.22 -8.99
C ASP A 48 -13.08 -4.10 -10.24
N PRO A 49 -14.12 -4.95 -10.32
CA PRO A 49 -14.38 -5.76 -11.51
C PRO A 49 -14.44 -4.94 -12.82
N ARG A 50 -14.71 -3.63 -12.74
CA ARG A 50 -14.72 -2.70 -13.86
C ARG A 50 -13.34 -2.22 -14.32
N LEU A 51 -12.24 -2.61 -13.66
CA LEU A 51 -10.88 -2.36 -14.18
C LEU A 51 -10.76 -2.99 -15.58
N SER A 52 -10.62 -2.15 -16.59
CA SER A 52 -10.73 -2.56 -17.99
C SER A 52 -9.65 -3.57 -18.39
N ILE A 53 -10.00 -4.46 -19.32
CA ILE A 53 -9.07 -5.45 -19.87
C ILE A 53 -7.84 -4.78 -20.48
N ASN A 54 -8.03 -3.64 -21.16
CA ASN A 54 -6.94 -2.84 -21.73
C ASN A 54 -5.96 -2.38 -20.65
N ASN A 55 -6.45 -1.85 -19.52
CA ASN A 55 -5.57 -1.43 -18.42
C ASN A 55 -4.87 -2.62 -17.74
N ARG A 56 -5.55 -3.77 -17.60
CA ARG A 56 -4.90 -5.00 -17.09
C ARG A 56 -3.77 -5.46 -17.99
N ASN A 57 -4.00 -5.47 -19.31
CA ASN A 57 -3.00 -5.88 -20.30
C ASN A 57 -1.81 -4.92 -20.28
N LYS A 58 -2.07 -3.61 -20.32
CA LYS A 58 -1.05 -2.56 -20.21
C LYS A 58 -0.18 -2.74 -18.95
N LEU A 59 -0.79 -2.97 -17.80
CA LEU A 59 -0.05 -3.23 -16.56
C LEU A 59 0.78 -4.53 -16.65
N LYS A 60 0.24 -5.62 -17.21
CA LYS A 60 0.99 -6.89 -17.39
C LYS A 60 2.17 -6.76 -18.33
N GLU A 61 2.04 -5.96 -19.39
CA GLU A 61 3.13 -5.65 -20.32
C GLU A 61 4.26 -4.92 -19.60
N LEU A 62 3.93 -3.95 -18.74
CA LEU A 62 4.90 -3.24 -17.90
C LEU A 62 5.55 -4.16 -16.86
N TYR A 63 4.77 -5.07 -16.25
CA TYR A 63 5.28 -6.00 -15.25
C TYR A 63 4.52 -7.33 -15.23
N ARG A 64 5.14 -8.36 -15.81
CA ARG A 64 4.55 -9.71 -15.95
C ARG A 64 4.14 -10.41 -14.65
N HIS A 65 4.64 -9.95 -13.50
CA HIS A 65 4.31 -10.55 -12.19
C HIS A 65 3.09 -9.91 -11.52
N PHE A 66 2.37 -9.02 -12.22
CA PHE A 66 1.06 -8.58 -11.77
C PHE A 66 0.03 -9.73 -11.74
N LYS A 67 -0.73 -9.80 -10.65
CA LYS A 67 -1.82 -10.75 -10.44
C LYS A 67 -3.07 -9.98 -10.04
N PHE A 68 -4.07 -9.97 -10.91
CA PHE A 68 -5.32 -9.26 -10.66
C PHE A 68 -6.28 -10.13 -9.87
N HIS A 69 -6.91 -9.53 -8.87
CA HIS A 69 -7.95 -10.16 -8.07
C HIS A 69 -9.16 -9.23 -8.05
N ASP A 70 -10.25 -9.71 -8.64
CA ASP A 70 -11.50 -8.97 -8.68
C ASP A 70 -12.18 -9.06 -7.34
N VAL A 71 -12.31 -7.91 -6.68
CA VAL A 71 -12.95 -7.86 -5.37
C VAL A 71 -14.45 -7.91 -5.55
N GLN A 72 -15.06 -8.86 -4.84
CA GLN A 72 -16.49 -9.05 -4.83
C GLN A 72 -17.17 -7.91 -4.05
N TYR A 73 -17.67 -6.92 -4.78
CA TYR A 73 -18.27 -5.71 -4.20
C TYR A 73 -19.28 -5.99 -3.07
N HIS A 74 -20.11 -7.02 -3.22
CA HIS A 74 -21.15 -7.38 -2.25
C HIS A 74 -20.58 -7.74 -0.86
N VAL A 75 -19.33 -8.19 -0.78
CA VAL A 75 -18.65 -8.44 0.51
C VAL A 75 -18.51 -7.15 1.32
N TYR A 76 -18.39 -6.00 0.63
CA TYR A 76 -18.17 -4.70 1.22
C TYR A 76 -19.41 -3.79 1.22
N GLN A 77 -20.59 -4.33 0.88
CA GLN A 77 -21.82 -3.54 0.75
C GLN A 77 -22.24 -2.80 2.03
N ASN A 78 -21.85 -3.34 3.19
CA ASN A 78 -22.11 -2.73 4.50
C ASN A 78 -21.18 -1.55 4.79
N HIS A 79 -20.09 -1.39 4.05
CA HIS A 79 -19.19 -0.24 4.12
C HIS A 79 -19.61 0.81 3.08
N ARG A 80 -20.47 1.77 3.47
CA ARG A 80 -21.00 2.78 2.55
C ARG A 80 -19.96 3.86 2.16
N LYS A 81 -20.14 4.45 0.98
CA LYS A 81 -19.44 5.59 0.34
C LYS A 81 -17.98 5.44 -0.13
N ALA A 82 -17.25 4.37 0.13
CA ALA A 82 -15.90 4.21 -0.45
C ALA A 82 -15.35 2.75 -0.44
N HIS A 83 -16.10 1.81 -1.01
CA HIS A 83 -15.83 0.35 -1.01
C HIS A 83 -14.37 -0.01 -1.35
N MET A 84 -13.79 0.66 -2.34
CA MET A 84 -12.41 0.44 -2.76
C MET A 84 -11.37 0.71 -1.67
N LYS A 85 -11.62 1.63 -0.74
CA LYS A 85 -10.68 1.90 0.37
C LYS A 85 -10.52 0.68 1.27
N TYR A 86 -11.54 -0.17 1.35
CA TYR A 86 -11.51 -1.39 2.14
C TYR A 86 -10.90 -2.59 1.41
N TYR A 87 -10.61 -2.48 0.10
CA TYR A 87 -10.02 -3.59 -0.66
C TYR A 87 -8.61 -3.93 -0.17
N SER A 88 -7.96 -3.05 0.62
CA SER A 88 -6.71 -3.37 1.32
C SER A 88 -6.88 -4.50 2.34
N ILE A 89 -8.11 -4.78 2.80
CA ILE A 89 -8.41 -5.92 3.68
C ILE A 89 -8.14 -7.25 2.97
N GLU A 90 -8.29 -7.30 1.65
CA GLU A 90 -7.97 -8.51 0.87
C GLU A 90 -6.51 -8.95 1.01
N SER A 91 -5.60 -8.05 1.37
CA SER A 91 -4.21 -8.42 1.66
C SER A 91 -4.09 -9.48 2.76
N PHE A 92 -5.04 -9.54 3.69
CA PHE A 92 -5.06 -10.50 4.79
C PHE A 92 -5.52 -11.91 4.36
N SER A 93 -6.21 -12.03 3.22
CA SER A 93 -6.67 -13.32 2.66
C SER A 93 -5.56 -14.07 1.91
N LEU A 94 -4.39 -13.46 1.72
CA LEU A 94 -3.26 -14.00 0.98
C LEU A 94 -2.46 -15.07 1.73
N THR A 95 -3.14 -16.14 2.16
CA THR A 95 -2.64 -17.17 3.08
C THR A 95 -1.46 -18.00 2.54
N LYS A 96 -1.19 -18.00 1.23
CA LYS A 96 -0.06 -18.73 0.64
C LYS A 96 1.30 -18.06 0.82
N TYR A 97 1.32 -16.78 1.19
CA TYR A 97 2.55 -16.04 1.44
C TYR A 97 2.94 -16.10 2.91
N ASP A 98 4.22 -15.86 3.16
CA ASP A 98 4.73 -15.68 4.52
C ASP A 98 4.60 -14.21 4.94
N ARG A 99 4.66 -13.29 3.97
CA ARG A 99 4.48 -11.85 4.18
C ARG A 99 3.87 -11.15 2.97
N VAL A 100 3.11 -10.11 3.25
CA VAL A 100 2.56 -9.20 2.25
C VAL A 100 2.96 -7.77 2.61
N ILE A 101 3.41 -7.01 1.62
CA ILE A 101 3.63 -5.57 1.76
C ILE A 101 2.52 -4.88 0.98
N TYR A 102 1.64 -4.19 1.69
CA TYR A 102 0.62 -3.36 1.08
C TYR A 102 1.19 -1.97 0.80
N TRP A 103 0.98 -1.49 -0.43
CA TRP A 103 1.24 -0.13 -0.84
C TRP A 103 0.06 0.46 -1.61
N GLY A 104 -0.26 1.72 -1.33
CA GLY A 104 -1.16 2.53 -2.16
C GLY A 104 -0.67 2.64 -3.61
N ALA A 105 -1.59 2.87 -4.54
CA ALA A 105 -1.25 3.06 -5.96
C ALA A 105 -0.60 4.43 -6.23
N ASP A 106 -0.86 5.40 -5.37
CA ASP A 106 -0.40 6.79 -5.35
C ASP A 106 0.97 6.94 -4.66
N MET A 107 1.90 6.07 -5.03
CA MET A 107 3.25 6.03 -4.47
C MET A 107 4.32 6.11 -5.56
N LEU A 108 5.51 6.53 -5.16
CA LEU A 108 6.69 6.56 -6.03
C LEU A 108 7.90 5.98 -5.29
N CYS A 109 8.58 5.03 -5.92
CA CYS A 109 9.80 4.44 -5.39
C CYS A 109 11.01 5.20 -5.92
N ILE A 110 11.67 5.98 -5.04
CA ILE A 110 12.82 6.81 -5.37
C ILE A 110 14.16 6.25 -4.87
N GLY A 111 14.15 5.04 -4.29
CA GLY A 111 15.38 4.41 -3.80
C GLY A 111 15.36 2.88 -3.75
N LYS A 112 16.50 2.31 -3.33
CA LYS A 112 16.70 0.85 -3.26
C LYS A 112 15.95 0.24 -2.07
N LEU A 113 15.06 -0.72 -2.34
CA LEU A 113 14.21 -1.41 -1.37
C LEU A 113 14.87 -2.64 -0.74
N GLY A 114 16.15 -2.88 -0.98
CA GLY A 114 16.90 -4.03 -0.42
C GLY A 114 16.71 -4.18 1.09
N SER A 115 16.82 -3.06 1.82
CA SER A 115 16.64 -3.02 3.27
C SER A 115 15.21 -3.32 3.71
N LEU A 116 14.20 -2.93 2.92
CA LEU A 116 12.80 -3.25 3.20
C LEU A 116 12.58 -4.75 3.21
N TRP A 117 13.17 -5.48 2.26
CA TRP A 117 12.99 -6.93 2.20
C TRP A 117 13.55 -7.60 3.46
N THR A 118 14.67 -7.11 3.99
CA THR A 118 15.26 -7.58 5.25
C THR A 118 14.43 -7.18 6.47
N THR A 119 13.92 -5.95 6.55
CA THR A 119 12.98 -5.53 7.59
C THR A 119 11.73 -6.41 7.57
N ALA A 120 11.18 -6.61 6.37
CA ALA A 120 10.08 -7.52 6.16
C ALA A 120 10.43 -8.89 6.72
N LYS A 121 11.65 -9.44 6.49
CA LYS A 121 12.11 -10.73 7.08
C LYS A 121 12.03 -10.81 8.62
N LYS A 122 11.99 -9.70 9.35
CA LYS A 122 11.92 -9.66 10.82
C LYS A 122 10.50 -9.46 11.37
N VAL A 123 9.57 -8.96 10.55
CA VAL A 123 8.20 -8.66 10.97
C VAL A 123 7.34 -9.93 10.98
N THR A 124 6.95 -10.37 12.18
CA THR A 124 5.99 -11.47 12.40
C THR A 124 4.58 -10.97 12.75
N GLY A 125 4.32 -9.66 12.61
CA GLY A 125 3.05 -9.01 12.95
C GLY A 125 2.61 -7.95 11.94
N ILE A 126 1.81 -6.98 12.34
CA ILE A 126 1.48 -5.80 11.52
C ILE A 126 2.51 -4.71 11.79
N SER A 127 3.03 -4.10 10.74
CA SER A 127 3.90 -2.95 10.87
C SER A 127 3.54 -1.84 9.91
N MET A 128 3.50 -0.62 10.42
CA MET A 128 3.01 0.57 9.72
C MET A 128 3.88 1.77 10.06
N THR A 129 3.76 2.81 9.25
CA THR A 129 4.51 4.05 9.46
C THR A 129 3.72 4.97 10.37
N LYS A 130 4.39 5.58 11.36
CA LYS A 130 3.75 6.54 12.25
C LYS A 130 3.46 7.83 11.48
N GLU A 131 2.23 8.32 11.58
CA GLU A 131 1.83 9.60 11.00
C GLU A 131 2.20 10.73 11.97
N LYS A 132 2.85 11.78 11.47
CA LYS A 132 3.23 12.92 12.32
C LYS A 132 1.98 13.77 12.59
N ARG A 133 1.54 13.77 13.85
CA ARG A 133 0.28 14.36 14.34
C ARG A 133 0.11 15.84 13.94
N ARG A 134 -1.06 16.21 13.40
CA ARG A 134 -1.54 17.61 13.35
C ARG A 134 -2.75 17.89 14.28
N SER A 135 -3.39 16.88 14.86
CA SER A 135 -4.38 17.04 15.95
C SER A 135 -4.60 15.73 16.72
N ASP A 136 -5.14 15.82 17.94
CA ASP A 136 -5.28 14.76 18.97
C ASP A 136 -6.20 13.56 18.62
N ASN A 137 -6.63 13.39 17.38
CA ASN A 137 -7.55 12.33 17.00
C ASN A 137 -6.83 11.01 16.64
N ASP A 138 -6.41 10.26 17.67
CA ASP A 138 -6.40 8.78 17.80
C ASP A 138 -5.95 7.83 16.66
N ILE A 139 -5.29 8.32 15.61
CA ILE A 139 -4.83 7.49 14.49
C ILE A 139 -3.32 7.64 14.33
N PRO A 140 -2.50 6.89 15.10
CA PRO A 140 -1.05 7.07 15.09
C PRO A 140 -0.35 6.55 13.83
N TYR A 141 -0.99 5.69 13.01
CA TYR A 141 -0.32 5.03 11.89
C TYR A 141 -0.99 5.27 10.55
N ASN A 142 -0.17 5.58 9.54
CA ASN A 142 -0.57 5.64 8.14
C ASN A 142 -0.59 4.24 7.52
N ASN A 143 -1.67 3.90 6.80
CA ASN A 143 -1.87 2.58 6.20
C ASN A 143 -1.54 2.50 4.71
N GLY A 144 -1.09 3.59 4.10
CA GLY A 144 -0.61 3.58 2.72
C GLY A 144 0.53 2.58 2.52
N GLY A 145 1.38 2.39 3.54
CA GLY A 145 2.45 1.39 3.57
C GLY A 145 2.36 0.51 4.80
N MET A 146 2.08 -0.79 4.60
CA MET A 146 1.91 -1.76 5.68
C MET A 146 2.61 -3.08 5.38
N ILE A 147 3.29 -3.66 6.37
CA ILE A 147 3.87 -5.01 6.29
C ILE A 147 3.02 -5.95 7.14
N ILE A 148 2.46 -6.99 6.51
CA ILE A 148 1.62 -8.00 7.15
C ILE A 148 2.42 -9.30 7.27
N GLY A 149 2.74 -9.68 8.50
CA GLY A 149 3.39 -10.95 8.83
C GLY A 149 2.44 -12.14 8.80
N LYS A 150 3.00 -13.35 8.62
CA LYS A 150 2.26 -14.62 8.53
C LYS A 150 1.18 -14.81 9.60
N LYS A 151 1.43 -14.35 10.82
CA LYS A 151 0.48 -14.41 11.95
C LYS A 151 -0.90 -13.83 11.61
N TYR A 152 -0.96 -12.86 10.71
CA TYR A 152 -2.19 -12.16 10.31
C TYR A 152 -2.65 -12.49 8.88
N LEU A 153 -1.85 -13.22 8.10
CA LEU A 153 -2.22 -13.70 6.75
C LEU A 153 -3.05 -14.98 6.83
N ASN A 154 -4.27 -14.85 7.35
CA ASN A 154 -5.21 -15.94 7.52
C ASN A 154 -6.66 -15.46 7.38
N LEU A 155 -7.54 -16.42 7.05
CA LEU A 155 -8.96 -16.14 6.82
C LEU A 155 -9.70 -15.67 8.08
N ASP A 156 -9.24 -16.05 9.28
CA ASP A 156 -9.84 -15.57 10.53
C ASP A 156 -9.60 -14.06 10.72
N THR A 157 -8.38 -13.60 10.54
CA THR A 157 -8.03 -12.16 10.61
C THR A 157 -8.78 -11.38 9.54
N TYR A 158 -8.80 -11.89 8.31
CA TYR A 158 -9.56 -11.30 7.20
C TYR A 158 -11.06 -11.13 7.54
N ARG A 159 -11.73 -12.20 8.01
CA ARG A 159 -13.15 -12.15 8.39
C ARG A 159 -13.42 -11.20 9.54
N LYS A 160 -12.53 -11.18 10.55
CA LYS A 160 -12.64 -10.27 11.69
C LYS A 160 -12.51 -8.81 11.26
N LEU A 161 -11.63 -8.50 10.31
CA LEU A 161 -11.50 -7.15 9.75
C LEU A 161 -12.74 -6.73 8.96
N LEU A 162 -13.28 -7.62 8.11
CA LEU A 162 -14.53 -7.36 7.36
C LEU A 162 -15.71 -7.07 8.30
N GLY A 163 -15.83 -7.83 9.39
CA GLY A 163 -16.90 -7.64 10.38
C GLY A 163 -16.67 -6.46 11.33
N TYR A 164 -15.46 -5.92 11.43
CA TYR A 164 -15.08 -5.04 12.55
C TYR A 164 -15.92 -3.76 12.62
N ASP A 165 -16.10 -3.12 11.46
CA ASP A 165 -16.84 -1.86 11.33
C ASP A 165 -18.31 -2.02 11.77
N ASN A 166 -18.93 -3.16 11.47
CA ASN A 166 -20.31 -3.47 11.86
C ASN A 166 -20.47 -3.75 13.36
N MET A 167 -19.38 -4.06 14.07
CA MET A 167 -19.40 -4.42 15.49
C MET A 167 -18.98 -3.27 16.42
N HIS A 168 -18.35 -2.21 15.91
CA HIS A 168 -17.73 -1.17 16.74
C HIS A 168 -18.04 0.25 16.25
N PRO A 169 -18.94 0.99 16.93
CA PRO A 169 -19.20 2.38 16.58
C PRO A 169 -17.97 3.29 16.80
N PRO A 170 -17.87 4.42 16.08
CA PRO A 170 -18.70 4.80 14.94
C PRO A 170 -18.49 3.89 13.72
N TYR A 171 -19.61 3.56 13.05
CA TYR A 171 -19.63 2.86 11.77
C TYR A 171 -18.99 3.70 10.65
N ASN A 172 -18.52 3.05 9.58
CA ASN A 172 -17.88 3.65 8.40
C ASN A 172 -16.48 4.22 8.67
N LEU A 173 -15.66 3.48 9.40
CA LEU A 173 -14.25 3.84 9.61
C LEU A 173 -13.48 3.83 8.29
N THR A 174 -12.62 4.83 8.05
CA THR A 174 -11.62 4.65 6.98
C THR A 174 -10.79 3.40 7.29
N ASP A 175 -10.28 2.75 6.25
CA ASP A 175 -9.35 1.62 6.37
C ASP A 175 -8.19 1.93 7.34
N GLN A 176 -7.64 3.16 7.29
CA GLN A 176 -6.65 3.62 8.27
C GLN A 176 -7.18 3.57 9.72
N LYS A 177 -8.38 4.12 9.99
CA LYS A 177 -9.01 4.07 11.32
C LYS A 177 -9.28 2.64 11.76
N LEU A 178 -9.78 1.80 10.85
CA LEU A 178 -10.08 0.40 11.09
C LEU A 178 -8.83 -0.35 11.54
N TYR A 179 -7.71 -0.21 10.82
CA TYR A 179 -6.46 -0.90 11.20
C TYR A 179 -5.88 -0.39 12.52
N ASN A 180 -5.88 0.92 12.75
CA ASN A 180 -5.39 1.50 14.00
C ASN A 180 -6.18 1.00 15.23
N ARG A 181 -7.50 0.85 15.10
CA ARG A 181 -8.34 0.30 16.18
C ARG A 181 -8.19 -1.21 16.32
N PHE A 182 -8.31 -1.96 15.22
CA PHE A 182 -8.25 -3.43 15.24
C PHE A 182 -6.91 -3.96 15.76
N PHE A 183 -5.82 -3.28 15.39
CA PHE A 183 -4.46 -3.65 15.77
C PHE A 183 -3.87 -2.76 16.87
N ALA A 184 -4.71 -2.06 17.65
CA ALA A 184 -4.25 -1.29 18.80
C ALA A 184 -3.35 -2.14 19.72
N GLY A 185 -2.19 -1.59 20.11
CA GLY A 185 -1.17 -2.29 20.91
C GLY A 185 -0.40 -3.42 20.19
N LYS A 186 -0.71 -3.71 18.92
CA LYS A 186 -0.10 -4.82 18.14
C LYS A 186 0.73 -4.34 16.95
N ILE A 187 0.61 -3.08 16.55
CA ILE A 187 1.35 -2.47 15.44
C ILE A 187 2.79 -2.21 15.89
N LYS A 188 3.75 -2.67 15.08
CA LYS A 188 5.17 -2.29 15.20
C LYS A 188 5.47 -1.16 14.23
N GLU A 189 6.22 -0.16 14.67
CA GLU A 189 6.63 0.93 13.79
C GLU A 189 7.68 0.47 12.78
N ILE A 190 7.55 0.90 11.52
CA ILE A 190 8.61 0.83 10.52
C ILE A 190 9.13 2.23 10.22
N ASN A 191 10.38 2.29 9.76
CA ASN A 191 11.02 3.56 9.41
C ASN A 191 10.22 4.28 8.30
N MET A 192 9.96 5.57 8.51
CA MET A 192 9.17 6.41 7.62
C MET A 192 9.68 6.48 6.18
N LYS A 193 10.97 6.17 5.92
CA LYS A 193 11.51 6.14 4.54
C LYS A 193 10.80 5.17 3.60
N PHE A 194 10.07 4.18 4.13
CA PHE A 194 9.33 3.19 3.35
C PHE A 194 7.88 3.61 3.05
N ASN A 195 7.45 4.76 3.55
CA ASN A 195 6.15 5.38 3.30
C ASN A 195 6.20 6.85 3.78
N THR A 196 7.01 7.69 3.13
CA THR A 196 7.14 9.10 3.50
C THR A 196 6.05 9.89 2.82
N LEU A 197 5.22 10.57 3.60
CA LEU A 197 4.17 11.43 3.05
C LEU A 197 4.82 12.65 2.38
N THR A 198 4.27 13.12 1.26
CA THR A 198 4.79 14.32 0.60
C THR A 198 4.79 15.55 1.51
N SER A 199 3.85 15.64 2.45
CA SER A 199 3.79 16.68 3.48
C SER A 199 4.83 16.55 4.59
N GLU A 200 5.62 15.47 4.61
CA GLU A 200 6.61 15.18 5.65
C GLU A 200 8.05 15.19 5.12
N THR A 201 8.26 15.51 3.84
CA THR A 201 9.58 15.54 3.20
C THR A 201 10.51 16.59 3.80
N GLU A 202 9.98 17.63 4.44
CA GLU A 202 10.78 18.62 5.18
C GLU A 202 11.49 18.05 6.42
N PHE A 203 11.03 16.90 6.94
CA PHE A 203 11.57 16.28 8.15
C PHE A 203 12.52 15.12 7.89
N ILE A 204 12.60 14.65 6.65
CA ILE A 204 13.43 13.52 6.26
C ILE A 204 14.30 14.00 5.09
N PRO A 205 15.64 13.99 5.23
CA PRO A 205 16.52 14.30 4.11
C PRO A 205 16.14 13.49 2.88
N PHE A 206 15.96 14.17 1.74
CA PHE A 206 15.34 13.59 0.55
C PHE A 206 16.05 12.31 0.08
N GLU A 207 17.39 12.26 0.20
CA GLU A 207 18.22 11.11 -0.16
C GLU A 207 18.01 9.87 0.73
N LYS A 208 17.34 10.04 1.89
CA LYS A 208 16.98 8.95 2.79
C LYS A 208 15.61 8.37 2.50
N ILE A 209 14.78 9.04 1.71
CA ILE A 209 13.44 8.59 1.33
C ILE A 209 13.57 7.48 0.28
N LEU A 210 12.81 6.39 0.45
CA LEU A 210 12.79 5.27 -0.52
C LEU A 210 11.44 5.14 -1.21
N ILE A 211 10.35 5.42 -0.50
CA ILE A 211 8.99 5.49 -1.03
C ILE A 211 8.38 6.84 -0.63
N LEU A 212 7.93 7.58 -1.62
CA LEU A 212 7.18 8.82 -1.48
C LEU A 212 5.69 8.52 -1.70
N HIS A 213 4.83 9.00 -0.81
CA HIS A 213 3.39 8.75 -0.81
C HIS A 213 2.60 10.05 -1.02
N TYR A 214 1.86 10.10 -2.11
CA TYR A 214 1.06 11.25 -2.54
C TYR A 214 -0.37 11.12 -2.01
N ILE A 215 -0.63 11.49 -0.75
CA ILE A 215 -1.96 11.38 -0.09
C ILE A 215 -3.07 12.14 -0.87
N HIS A 216 -2.67 13.15 -1.64
CA HIS A 216 -3.56 13.85 -2.56
C HIS A 216 -3.12 13.58 -4.00
N LYS A 217 -4.06 13.11 -4.82
CA LYS A 217 -3.81 12.70 -6.21
C LYS A 217 -2.97 13.75 -6.94
N PRO A 218 -1.85 13.36 -7.55
CA PRO A 218 -1.22 14.17 -8.58
C PRO A 218 -2.16 14.20 -9.79
N THR A 219 -3.12 15.14 -9.85
CA THR A 219 -3.98 15.26 -11.04
C THR A 219 -3.42 16.27 -12.04
N VAL A 220 -3.51 15.93 -13.33
CA VAL A 220 -3.14 16.78 -14.47
C VAL A 220 -4.05 18.02 -14.60
N LYS A 221 -5.14 18.10 -13.82
CA LYS A 221 -6.19 19.13 -13.93
C LYS A 221 -6.22 20.18 -12.81
N HIS A 222 -5.16 20.33 -12.02
CA HIS A 222 -5.09 21.47 -11.09
C HIS A 222 -4.69 22.73 -11.86
N SER A 223 -5.54 23.76 -11.78
CA SER A 223 -5.16 25.11 -12.18
C SER A 223 -3.92 25.54 -11.36
N ILE A 224 -3.05 26.34 -11.97
CA ILE A 224 -1.84 26.94 -11.35
C ILE A 224 -2.10 27.55 -9.97
N THR A 225 -3.35 27.94 -9.68
CA THR A 225 -3.79 28.47 -8.38
C THR A 225 -4.02 27.43 -7.28
N GLN A 226 -4.40 26.18 -7.59
CA GLN A 226 -4.51 25.10 -6.59
C GLN A 226 -3.16 24.44 -6.29
N LEU A 227 -2.17 24.64 -7.17
CA LEU A 227 -0.81 24.14 -7.02
C LEU A 227 -0.07 24.79 -5.83
N ASN A 228 -0.55 25.89 -5.25
CA ASN A 228 0.11 26.56 -4.11
C ASN A 228 0.01 25.81 -2.76
N THR A 229 -0.84 24.78 -2.65
CA THR A 229 -0.91 23.91 -1.45
C THR A 229 -0.23 22.55 -1.63
N TYR A 230 0.13 22.20 -2.86
CA TYR A 230 0.87 20.99 -3.16
C TYR A 230 2.35 21.30 -3.09
N ASP A 231 3.16 20.36 -2.61
CA ASP A 231 4.60 20.47 -2.72
C ASP A 231 5.00 20.31 -4.20
N ASN A 232 4.82 21.38 -4.99
CA ASN A 232 5.10 21.46 -6.42
C ASN A 232 6.53 21.01 -6.76
N ARG A 233 7.42 20.97 -5.77
CA ARG A 233 8.80 20.48 -5.92
C ARG A 233 8.86 18.99 -6.26
N LEU A 234 7.87 18.19 -5.82
CA LEU A 234 7.90 16.73 -5.95
C LEU A 234 7.00 16.18 -7.06
N TYR A 235 6.19 17.03 -7.70
CA TYR A 235 5.39 16.64 -8.86
C TYR A 235 6.25 16.37 -10.11
N PRO A 236 7.32 17.14 -10.41
CA PRO A 236 8.23 16.82 -11.51
C PRO A 236 8.81 15.40 -11.43
N LEU A 237 9.11 14.90 -10.23
CA LEU A 237 9.58 13.53 -10.03
C LEU A 237 8.56 12.48 -10.46
N TRP A 238 7.27 12.75 -10.24
CA TRP A 238 6.21 11.85 -10.69
C TRP A 238 6.07 11.86 -12.22
N ARG A 239 6.27 13.03 -12.85
CA ARG A 239 6.22 13.23 -14.31
C ARG A 239 7.39 12.61 -15.06
N GLU A 240 8.50 12.27 -14.40
CA GLU A 240 9.60 11.49 -15.01
C GLU A 240 9.17 10.12 -15.53
N TYR A 241 7.97 9.66 -15.15
CA TYR A 241 7.46 8.33 -15.44
C TYR A 241 6.24 8.34 -16.37
N ASP A 242 5.88 9.48 -16.95
CA ASP A 242 4.89 9.55 -18.04
C ASP A 242 5.34 8.66 -19.23
#